data_AF-A0A167JU08-F1
#
_entry.id   AF-A0A167JU08-F1
#
_cell.length_a   1.000
_cell.length_b   1.000
_cell.length_c   1.000
_cell.angle_alpha   90.00
_cell.angle_beta   90.00
_cell.angle_gamma   90.00
#
_symmetry.space_group_name_H-M   'P 1'
#
loop_
_entity.id
_entity.type
_entity.pdbx_description
1 polymer ?
#
loop_
_entity_poly.entity_id
_entity_poly.type
_entity_poly.pdbx_seq_one_letter_code
_entity_poly.pdbx_strand_id
1 'polypeptide(L)'
;MGDLFLKQREKWWVWIVWGVIGLLSSKLLLSLLDNTWLVLLAPITILIILTAWMNFNRRFDFIRALKILMLVGTISLIPLFEQRWNSWDQMIHIAVESGTLLISLLTISIVFALLAKRPKQYY
;
A
#
# COMPACT_ATOMS: atom_id res chain seq x y z
N MET A 1 -4.86 -30.60 -15.99
CA MET A 1 -4.40 -29.30 -16.52
C MET A 1 -5.60 -28.42 -16.91
N GLY A 2 -6.62 -28.30 -16.05
CA GLY A 2 -7.92 -27.68 -16.39
C GLY A 2 -8.22 -26.32 -15.75
N ASP A 3 -7.40 -25.84 -14.81
CA ASP A 3 -7.70 -24.62 -14.01
C ASP A 3 -6.83 -23.40 -14.34
N LEU A 4 -5.96 -23.49 -15.35
CA LEU A 4 -5.11 -22.35 -15.78
C LEU A 4 -5.90 -21.25 -16.53
N PHE A 5 -7.14 -21.53 -16.95
CA PHE A 5 -7.96 -20.62 -17.74
C PHE A 5 -9.07 -19.91 -16.96
N LEU A 6 -9.34 -20.29 -15.71
CA LEU A 6 -10.11 -19.45 -14.78
C LEU A 6 -9.17 -18.42 -14.15
N LYS A 7 -8.46 -17.66 -14.99
CA LYS A 7 -7.87 -16.37 -14.64
C LYS A 7 -9.05 -15.42 -14.42
N GLN A 8 -9.75 -15.62 -13.31
CA GLN A 8 -10.89 -14.84 -12.87
C GLN A 8 -10.49 -13.37 -13.00
N ARG A 9 -11.17 -12.62 -13.89
CA ARG A 9 -10.83 -11.21 -14.15
C ARG A 9 -10.84 -10.49 -12.81
N GLU A 10 -9.64 -10.14 -12.34
CA GLU A 10 -9.50 -9.40 -11.11
C GLU A 10 -10.26 -8.10 -11.25
N LYS A 11 -11.18 -7.87 -10.32
CA LYS A 11 -11.92 -6.61 -10.24
C LYS A 11 -10.98 -5.57 -9.66
N TRP A 12 -10.14 -4.97 -10.51
CA TRP A 12 -9.21 -3.90 -10.13
C TRP A 12 -9.88 -2.76 -9.38
N TRP A 13 -11.17 -2.54 -9.66
CA TRP A 13 -12.06 -1.66 -8.90
C TRP A 13 -12.03 -1.86 -7.39
N VAL A 14 -11.95 -3.10 -6.91
CA VAL A 14 -11.91 -3.40 -5.47
C VAL A 14 -10.65 -2.81 -4.83
N TRP A 15 -9.51 -2.91 -5.51
CA TRP A 15 -8.24 -2.39 -5.02
C TRP A 15 -8.19 -0.87 -5.05
N ILE A 16 -8.80 -0.25 -6.07
CA ILE A 16 -8.95 1.21 -6.13
C ILE A 16 -9.80 1.71 -4.96
N VAL A 17 -10.91 1.04 -4.65
CA VAL A 17 -11.76 1.38 -3.49
C VAL A 17 -10.97 1.31 -2.19
N TRP A 18 -10.16 0.27 -2.00
CA TRP A 18 -9.25 0.19 -0.85
C TRP A 18 -8.22 1.32 -0.80
N GLY A 19 -7.68 1.72 -1.96
CA GLY A 19 -6.83 2.89 -2.08
C GLY A 19 -7.53 4.18 -1.66
N VAL A 20 -8.77 4.40 -2.11
CA VAL A 20 -9.57 5.58 -1.75
C VAL A 20 -9.89 5.61 -0.25
N ILE A 21 -10.23 4.45 0.34
CA ILE A 21 -10.43 4.33 1.79
C ILE A 21 -9.14 4.72 2.53
N GLY A 22 -7.98 4.27 2.03
CA GLY A 22 -6.68 4.66 2.57
C GLY A 22 -6.39 6.15 2.47
N LEU A 23 -6.64 6.76 1.31
CA LEU A 23 -6.51 8.20 1.13
C LEU A 23 -7.39 8.98 2.11
N LEU A 24 -8.66 8.61 2.25
CA LEU A 24 -9.59 9.26 3.18
C LEU A 24 -9.11 9.12 4.63
N SER A 25 -8.68 7.91 5.02
CA SER A 25 -8.19 7.67 6.38
C SER A 25 -6.93 8.48 6.71
N SER A 26 -5.95 8.53 5.79
CA SER A 26 -4.76 9.36 5.92
C SER A 26 -5.12 10.84 6.01
N LYS A 27 -6.03 11.33 5.17
CA LYS A 27 -6.47 12.74 5.18
C LYS A 27 -7.19 13.11 6.48
N LEU A 28 -8.02 12.21 7.01
CA LEU A 28 -8.66 12.41 8.31
C LEU A 28 -7.63 12.48 9.43
N LEU A 29 -6.69 11.53 9.51
CA LEU A 29 -5.64 11.56 10.53
C LEU A 29 -4.78 12.83 10.43
N LEU A 30 -4.47 13.28 9.22
CA LEU A 30 -3.70 14.50 8.98
C LEU A 30 -4.43 15.77 9.44
N SER A 31 -5.76 15.75 9.46
CA SER A 31 -6.58 16.82 10.05
C SER A 31 -6.66 16.76 11.58
N LEU A 32 -6.39 15.60 12.19
CA LEU A 32 -6.52 15.35 13.62
C LEU A 32 -5.17 15.37 14.35
N LEU A 33 -4.07 15.07 13.65
CA LEU A 33 -2.73 14.95 14.21
C LEU A 33 -1.74 15.80 13.40
N ASP A 34 -0.97 16.62 14.11
CA ASP A 34 0.12 17.41 13.51
C ASP A 34 1.38 16.57 13.22
N ASN A 35 1.43 15.32 13.71
CA ASN A 35 2.59 14.45 13.56
C ASN A 35 2.46 13.52 12.34
N THR A 36 3.26 13.81 11.30
CA THR A 36 3.33 13.05 10.05
C THR A 36 3.67 11.57 10.23
N TRP A 37 4.43 11.20 11.25
CA TRP A 37 4.78 9.80 11.54
C TRP A 37 3.58 8.98 12.02
N LEU A 38 2.67 9.60 12.77
CA LEU A 38 1.46 8.92 13.24
C LEU A 38 0.44 8.74 12.10
N VAL A 39 0.43 9.66 11.13
CA VAL A 39 -0.41 9.53 9.93
C VAL A 39 -0.02 8.30 9.10
N LEU A 40 1.24 7.86 9.12
CA LEU A 40 1.68 6.63 8.45
C LEU A 40 1.04 5.35 9.01
N LEU A 41 0.46 5.39 10.21
CA LEU A 41 -0.25 4.24 10.77
C LEU A 41 -1.50 3.88 9.96
N ALA A 42 -2.18 4.85 9.33
CA ALA A 42 -3.33 4.59 8.46
C ALA A 42 -2.97 3.70 7.25
N PRO A 43 -2.02 4.07 6.37
CA PRO A 43 -1.65 3.20 5.25
C PRO A 43 -1.08 1.86 5.74
N ILE A 44 -0.31 1.82 6.84
CA ILE A 44 0.23 0.57 7.38
C ILE A 44 -0.88 -0.38 7.83
N THR A 45 -1.86 0.10 8.60
CA THR A 45 -2.98 -0.73 9.08
C THR A 45 -3.82 -1.28 7.93
N ILE A 46 -4.05 -0.48 6.89
CA ILE A 46 -4.76 -0.92 5.68
C ILE A 46 -3.97 -2.00 4.94
N LEU A 47 -2.66 -1.82 4.78
CA LEU A 47 -1.80 -2.84 4.16
C LEU A 47 -1.79 -4.14 4.98
N ILE A 48 -1.81 -4.07 6.31
CA ILE A 48 -1.91 -5.26 7.18
C ILE A 48 -3.23 -6.01 6.93
N ILE A 49 -4.36 -5.31 6.91
CA ILE A 49 -5.69 -5.90 6.65
C ILE A 49 -5.73 -6.56 5.27
N LEU A 50 -5.21 -5.87 4.25
CA LEU A 50 -5.11 -6.38 2.88
C LEU A 50 -4.22 -7.62 2.81
N THR A 51 -3.08 -7.60 3.49
CA THR A 51 -2.15 -8.72 3.54
C THR A 51 -2.78 -9.95 4.21
N ALA A 52 -3.47 -9.75 5.33
CA ALA A 52 -4.22 -10.80 6.01
C ALA A 52 -5.32 -11.38 5.10
N TRP A 53 -6.05 -10.52 4.37
CA TRP A 53 -7.07 -10.95 3.43
C TRP A 53 -6.49 -11.72 2.23
N MET A 54 -5.36 -11.28 1.69
CA MET A 54 -4.65 -11.99 0.62
C MET A 54 -4.14 -13.35 1.09
N ASN A 55 -3.60 -13.42 2.31
CA ASN A 55 -3.13 -14.66 2.93
C ASN A 55 -4.28 -15.65 3.14
N PHE A 56 -5.44 -15.19 3.63
CA PHE A 56 -6.63 -16.02 3.81
C PHE A 56 -7.14 -16.63 2.50
N ASN A 57 -7.19 -15.82 1.44
CA ASN A 57 -7.66 -16.27 0.14
C ASN A 57 -6.70 -17.26 -0.54
N ARG A 58 -5.42 -17.33 -0.13
CA ARG A 58 -4.41 -18.27 -0.66
C ARG A 58 -4.33 -18.33 -2.20
N ARG A 59 -4.70 -17.25 -2.90
CA ARG A 59 -4.86 -17.17 -4.36
C ARG A 59 -3.83 -16.29 -5.05
N PHE A 60 -3.00 -15.57 -4.29
CA PHE A 60 -2.15 -14.51 -4.82
C PHE A 60 -0.69 -14.97 -4.98
N ASP A 61 -0.13 -14.75 -6.17
CA ASP A 61 1.31 -14.84 -6.43
C ASP A 61 2.03 -13.64 -5.82
N PHE A 62 3.32 -13.79 -5.45
CA PHE A 62 4.13 -12.72 -4.85
C PHE A 62 4.09 -11.41 -5.65
N ILE A 63 4.35 -11.47 -6.97
CA ILE A 63 4.38 -10.28 -7.84
C ILE A 63 3.01 -9.60 -7.88
N ARG A 64 1.94 -10.39 -7.77
CA ARG A 64 0.56 -9.90 -7.83
C ARG A 64 0.17 -9.21 -6.52
N ALA A 65 0.48 -9.81 -5.38
CA ALA A 65 0.30 -9.19 -4.07
C ALA A 65 1.09 -7.88 -3.97
N LEU A 66 2.36 -7.88 -4.42
CA LEU A 66 3.20 -6.68 -4.42
C LEU A 66 2.62 -5.54 -5.25
N LYS A 67 2.11 -5.83 -6.47
CA LYS A 67 1.47 -4.80 -7.32
C LYS A 67 0.27 -4.15 -6.64
N ILE A 68 -0.57 -4.95 -5.99
CA ILE A 68 -1.78 -4.45 -5.32
C ILE A 68 -1.40 -3.62 -4.08
N LEU A 69 -0.49 -4.12 -3.25
CA LEU A 69 -0.02 -3.41 -2.05
C LEU A 69 0.65 -2.09 -2.43
N MET A 70 1.47 -2.08 -3.48
CA MET A 70 2.06 -0.85 -4.01
C MET A 70 1.01 0.14 -4.50
N LEU A 71 0.00 -0.31 -5.25
CA LEU A 71 -1.07 0.56 -5.74
C LEU A 71 -1.87 1.18 -4.60
N VAL A 72 -2.31 0.37 -3.63
CA VAL A 72 -3.07 0.88 -2.49
C VAL A 72 -2.21 1.79 -1.62
N GLY A 73 -0.95 1.40 -1.40
CA GLY A 73 0.02 2.16 -0.63
C GLY A 73 0.30 3.54 -1.22
N THR A 74 0.54 3.64 -2.52
CA THR A 74 0.80 4.92 -3.19
C THR A 74 -0.42 5.84 -3.13
N ILE A 75 -1.62 5.33 -3.37
CA ILE A 75 -2.86 6.13 -3.27
C ILE A 75 -3.05 6.66 -1.83
N SER A 76 -2.76 5.83 -0.83
CA SER A 76 -2.92 6.20 0.58
C SER A 76 -1.91 7.24 1.06
N LEU A 77 -0.76 7.37 0.39
CA LEU A 77 0.27 8.37 0.71
C LEU A 77 0.03 9.73 0.03
N ILE A 78 -0.85 9.84 -0.97
CA ILE A 78 -1.14 11.10 -1.69
C ILE A 78 -1.35 12.30 -0.75
N PRO A 79 -2.16 12.21 0.34
CA PRO A 79 -2.39 13.34 1.23
C PRO A 79 -1.12 13.85 1.92
N LEU A 80 -0.16 12.96 2.19
CA LEU A 80 1.13 13.31 2.80
C LEU A 80 2.06 14.05 1.84
N PHE A 81 1.87 13.88 0.53
CA PHE A 81 2.59 14.65 -0.49
C PHE A 81 1.92 16.02 -0.70
N GLU A 82 0.58 16.06 -0.69
CA GLU A 82 -0.20 17.30 -0.85
C GLU A 82 0.12 18.33 0.24
N GLN A 83 0.18 17.91 1.51
CA GLN A 83 0.51 18.81 2.63
C GLN A 83 1.90 19.46 2.49
N ARG A 84 2.86 18.75 1.88
CA ARG A 84 4.27 19.18 1.82
C ARG A 84 4.61 20.09 0.64
N TRP A 85 3.70 20.26 -0.32
CA TRP A 85 3.96 21.04 -1.54
C TRP A 85 3.97 22.56 -1.33
N ASN A 86 3.65 23.06 -0.13
CA ASN A 86 3.44 24.50 0.09
C ASN A 86 4.72 25.35 0.20
N SER A 87 5.92 24.78 0.42
CA SER A 87 7.14 25.57 0.69
C SER A 87 8.27 25.28 -0.32
N TRP A 88 8.50 26.22 -1.24
CA TRP A 88 9.57 26.14 -2.25
C TRP A 88 10.99 26.24 -1.66
N ASP A 89 11.16 26.90 -0.51
CA ASP A 89 12.48 27.08 0.12
C ASP A 89 13.05 25.79 0.73
N GLN A 90 12.24 24.74 0.86
CA GLN A 90 12.60 23.47 1.49
C GLN A 90 12.57 22.27 0.53
N MET A 91 12.68 22.50 -0.79
CA MET A 91 12.57 21.44 -1.80
C MET A 91 13.51 20.25 -1.57
N ILE A 92 14.76 20.49 -1.13
CA ILE A 92 15.72 19.40 -0.86
C ILE A 92 15.25 18.54 0.32
N HIS A 93 14.75 19.17 1.40
CA HIS A 93 14.22 18.45 2.56
C HIS A 93 12.98 17.63 2.18
N ILE A 94 12.07 18.23 1.40
CA ILE A 94 10.88 17.55 0.88
C ILE A 94 11.28 16.38 -0.04
N ALA A 95 12.30 16.53 -0.89
CA ALA A 95 12.79 15.48 -1.78
C ALA A 95 13.41 14.30 -1.01
N VAL A 96 14.19 14.58 0.03
CA VAL A 96 14.78 13.53 0.87
C VAL A 96 13.70 12.80 1.67
N GLU A 97 12.77 13.53 2.30
CA GLU A 97 11.67 12.91 3.07
C GLU A 97 10.69 12.12 2.18
N SER A 98 10.34 12.64 1.00
CA SER A 98 9.53 11.88 0.04
C SER A 98 10.23 10.61 -0.42
N GLY A 99 11.55 10.69 -0.67
CA GLY A 99 12.38 9.54 -0.99
C GLY A 99 12.37 8.48 0.12
N THR A 100 12.55 8.88 1.38
CA THR A 100 12.53 7.95 2.51
C THR A 100 11.15 7.32 2.70
N LEU A 101 10.06 8.07 2.49
CA LEU A 101 8.70 7.54 2.52
C LEU A 101 8.46 6.49 1.44
N LEU A 102 8.88 6.74 0.19
CA LEU A 102 8.74 5.77 -0.89
C LEU A 102 9.57 4.50 -0.65
N ILE A 103 10.79 4.64 -0.15
CA ILE A 103 11.64 3.49 0.21
C ILE A 103 10.99 2.69 1.35
N SER A 104 10.46 3.36 2.38
CA SER A 104 9.76 2.69 3.49
C SER A 104 8.49 1.95 3.02
N LEU A 105 7.74 2.54 2.09
CA LEU A 105 6.57 1.88 1.50
C LEU A 105 6.98 0.63 0.72
N LEU A 106 8.05 0.72 -0.07
CA LEU A 106 8.58 -0.41 -0.84
C LEU A 106 9.01 -1.55 0.08
N THR A 107 9.78 -1.27 1.13
CA THR A 107 10.25 -2.30 2.06
C THR A 107 9.09 -2.98 2.77
N ILE A 108 8.13 -2.20 3.29
CA ILE A 108 6.92 -2.71 3.95
C ILE A 108 6.09 -3.55 2.98
N SER A 109 5.90 -3.09 1.74
CA SER A 109 5.15 -3.82 0.71
C SER A 109 5.83 -5.13 0.32
N ILE A 110 7.17 -5.17 0.28
CA ILE A 110 7.93 -6.41 0.05
C ILE A 110 7.72 -7.39 1.21
N VAL A 111 7.83 -6.93 2.46
CA VAL A 111 7.61 -7.77 3.65
C VAL A 111 6.20 -8.35 3.64
N PHE A 112 5.19 -7.53 3.37
CA PHE A 112 3.80 -7.98 3.29
C PHE A 112 3.53 -8.90 2.10
N ALA A 113 4.16 -8.65 0.94
CA ALA A 113 4.06 -9.56 -0.20
C ALA A 113 4.72 -10.92 0.09
N LEU A 114 5.81 -10.95 0.87
CA LEU A 114 6.42 -12.20 1.34
C LEU A 114 5.50 -12.96 2.29
N LEU A 115 4.84 -12.27 3.22
CA LEU A 115 3.87 -12.87 4.14
C LEU A 115 2.60 -13.36 3.43
N ALA A 116 2.16 -12.68 2.39
CA ALA A 116 1.00 -13.08 1.58
C ALA A 116 1.30 -14.27 0.64
N LYS A 117 2.58 -14.54 0.34
CA LYS A 117 2.99 -15.58 -0.61
C LYS A 117 2.68 -16.97 -0.04
N ARG A 118 1.91 -17.77 -0.79
CA ARG A 118 1.72 -19.20 -0.51
C ARG A 118 3.08 -19.93 -0.48
N PRO A 119 3.35 -20.83 0.48
CA PRO A 119 4.52 -21.70 0.41
C PRO A 119 4.43 -22.55 -0.86
N LYS A 120 5.54 -22.68 -1.60
CA LYS A 120 5.61 -23.56 -2.78
C LYS A 120 5.34 -24.98 -2.29
N GLN A 121 4.19 -25.54 -2.66
CA GLN A 121 3.95 -26.97 -2.50
C GLN A 121 4.81 -27.67 -3.55
N TYR A 122 5.96 -28.19 -3.13
CA TYR A 122 6.73 -29.14 -3.92
C TYR A 122 5.96 -30.46 -3.85
N TYR A 123 5.17 -30.73 -4.89
CA TYR A 123 4.69 -32.07 -5.23
C TYR A 123 5.29 -32.45 -6.58
#